data_AF-A0A7R8UBY3-F1
#
_entry.id   AF-A0A7R8UBY3-F1
#
_cell.length_a   1.000
_cell.length_b   1.000
_cell.length_c   1.000
_cell.angle_alpha   90.00
_cell.angle_beta   90.00
_cell.angle_gamma   90.00
#
_symmetry.space_group_name_H-M   'P 1'
#
loop_
_entity.id
_entity.type
_entity.pdbx_description
1 polymer ?
#
loop_
_entity_poly.entity_id
_entity_poly.type
_entity_poly.pdbx_seq_one_letter_code
_entity_poly.pdbx_strand_id
1 'polypeptide(L)'
;MSDGFIGLEPLTFKTQTCCIEYGRFIRNSSTPCFPFTVPKIDPYFKNINYIDFDRMVTEKDQRCRGTGDPIPAEQLNGVTHYLDLSPIYGNSDKDSKRLREFRSGFLKTSDYNRKWPP
;
A
#
# COMPACT_ATOMS: atom_id res chain seq x y z
N MET A 1 -0.54 -10.21 -15.18
CA MET A 1 -0.51 -11.23 -14.12
C MET A 1 0.96 -11.43 -13.76
N SER A 2 1.57 -10.46 -13.07
CA SER A 2 3.02 -10.43 -12.79
C SER A 2 3.47 -9.26 -11.91
N ASP A 3 2.61 -8.28 -11.61
CA ASP A 3 3.05 -7.03 -10.95
C ASP A 3 3.38 -7.21 -9.46
N GLY A 4 3.40 -8.46 -8.97
CA GLY A 4 3.66 -8.82 -7.58
C GLY A 4 5.13 -8.86 -7.16
N PHE A 5 6.08 -8.78 -8.10
CA PHE A 5 7.49 -9.10 -7.83
C PHE A 5 8.40 -7.89 -7.68
N ILE A 6 8.04 -6.75 -8.27
CA ILE A 6 8.94 -5.58 -8.36
C ILE A 6 8.30 -4.32 -7.75
N GLY A 7 7.03 -4.40 -7.34
CA GLY A 7 6.36 -3.35 -6.58
C GLY A 7 5.07 -3.88 -5.97
N LEU A 8 5.06 -4.16 -4.67
CA LEU A 8 3.81 -4.46 -3.95
C LEU A 8 3.67 -3.65 -2.67
N GLU A 9 2.41 -3.23 -2.50
CA GLU A 9 1.86 -2.23 -1.61
C GLU A 9 2.53 -0.85 -1.72
N PRO A 10 1.79 0.19 -2.14
CA PRO A 10 2.25 1.54 -1.86
C PRO A 10 2.49 1.60 -0.36
N LEU A 11 3.66 2.08 0.06
CA LEU A 11 3.79 2.58 1.42
C LEU A 11 2.66 3.60 1.56
N THR A 12 1.63 3.25 2.31
CA THR A 12 0.53 4.13 2.67
C THR A 12 0.79 4.56 4.10
N PHE A 13 0.29 5.74 4.44
CA PHE A 13 0.32 6.16 5.83
C PHE A 13 -0.50 5.17 6.64
N LYS A 14 0.15 4.48 7.58
CA LYS A 14 -0.52 3.51 8.43
C LYS A 14 -1.61 4.24 9.22
N THR A 15 -2.86 3.86 8.94
CA THR A 15 -4.12 4.29 9.57
C THR A 15 -4.56 5.74 9.33
N GLN A 16 -4.90 6.08 8.08
CA GLN A 16 -5.97 7.05 7.83
C GLN A 16 -6.51 6.79 6.42
N THR A 17 -7.70 6.19 6.32
CA THR A 17 -8.51 6.26 5.10
C THR A 17 -8.87 7.72 4.86
N CYS A 18 -8.67 8.19 3.64
CA CYS A 18 -9.19 9.46 3.23
C CYS A 18 -10.67 9.61 3.62
N CYS A 19 -10.97 10.75 4.23
CA CYS A 19 -12.25 10.93 4.92
C CYS A 19 -13.35 11.23 3.90
N ILE A 20 -13.82 10.19 3.22
CA ILE A 20 -15.09 10.21 2.49
C ILE A 20 -16.17 9.64 3.39
N GLU A 21 -17.03 10.52 3.89
CA GLU A 21 -18.20 10.12 4.64
C GLU A 21 -19.43 10.20 3.74
N TYR A 22 -20.12 9.07 3.54
CA TYR A 22 -21.30 8.97 2.67
C TYR A 22 -21.09 9.56 1.26
N GLY A 23 -19.91 9.37 0.66
CA GLY A 23 -19.60 9.88 -0.68
C GLY A 23 -19.38 11.40 -0.74
N ARG A 24 -19.05 12.05 0.38
CA ARG A 24 -18.68 13.47 0.47
C ARG A 24 -17.25 13.63 0.99
N PHE A 25 -16.49 14.51 0.35
CA PHE A 25 -15.11 14.80 0.75
C PHE A 25 -15.05 15.70 1.99
N ILE A 26 -14.40 15.23 3.07
CA ILE A 26 -14.14 16.02 4.27
C ILE A 26 -12.82 16.78 4.08
N ARG A 27 -12.90 18.12 3.97
CA ARG A 27 -11.76 18.99 3.64
C ARG A 27 -10.68 19.10 4.73
N ASN A 28 -10.90 18.56 5.92
CA ASN A 28 -10.02 18.74 7.08
C ASN A 28 -9.29 17.45 7.49
N SER A 29 -8.98 16.61 6.51
CA SER A 29 -8.14 15.44 6.69
C SER A 29 -6.67 15.88 6.66
N SER A 30 -5.93 15.58 7.73
CA SER A 30 -4.47 15.70 7.81
C SER A 30 -3.73 14.64 6.96
N THR A 31 -4.48 13.85 6.19
CA THR A 31 -4.02 12.71 5.42
C THR A 31 -3.78 13.14 3.97
N PRO A 32 -2.75 12.60 3.29
CA PRO A 32 -2.50 12.96 1.91
C PRO A 32 -3.52 12.28 0.97
N CYS A 33 -4.63 12.97 0.74
CA CYS A 33 -5.76 12.50 -0.07
C CYS A 33 -5.75 13.01 -1.51
N PHE A 34 -6.25 12.18 -2.43
CA PHE A 34 -6.53 12.59 -3.80
C PHE A 34 -7.80 11.90 -4.35
N PRO A 35 -8.99 12.21 -3.80
CA PRO A 35 -10.23 11.53 -4.17
C PRO A 35 -10.61 11.79 -5.63
N PHE A 36 -11.15 10.77 -6.29
CA PHE A 36 -11.69 10.92 -7.65
C PHE A 36 -13.11 11.44 -7.61
N THR A 37 -13.44 12.43 -8.44
CA THR A 37 -14.81 12.94 -8.60
C THR A 37 -15.65 11.99 -9.44
N VAL A 38 -16.84 11.66 -8.95
CA VAL A 38 -17.81 10.84 -9.67
C VAL A 38 -18.67 11.74 -10.57
N PRO A 39 -18.81 11.43 -11.88
CA PRO A 39 -19.71 12.16 -12.76
C PRO A 39 -21.16 12.11 -12.28
N LYS A 40 -21.91 13.19 -12.48
CA LYS A 40 -23.34 13.27 -12.07
C LYS A 40 -24.23 12.21 -12.72
N ILE A 41 -23.84 11.70 -13.88
CA ILE A 41 -24.61 10.70 -14.66
C ILE A 41 -23.78 9.41 -14.75
N ASP A 42 -23.15 9.02 -13.65
CA ASP A 42 -22.49 7.72 -13.58
C ASP A 42 -23.55 6.59 -13.44
N PRO A 43 -23.53 5.56 -14.29
CA PRO A 43 -24.53 4.49 -14.27
C PRO A 43 -24.43 3.58 -13.03
N TYR A 44 -23.27 3.52 -12.38
CA TYR A 44 -22.98 2.63 -11.26
C TYR A 44 -22.94 3.39 -9.93
N PHE A 45 -22.25 4.52 -9.88
CA PHE A 45 -22.03 5.32 -8.68
C PHE A 45 -23.04 6.47 -8.56
N LYS A 46 -24.32 6.14 -8.32
CA LYS A 46 -25.42 7.13 -8.30
C LYS A 46 -25.53 7.96 -7.02
N ASN A 47 -25.06 7.44 -5.89
CA ASN A 47 -25.28 8.02 -4.56
C ASN A 47 -23.99 8.55 -3.89
N ILE A 48 -22.89 8.62 -4.63
CA ILE A 48 -21.62 9.13 -4.14
C ILE A 48 -21.08 10.19 -5.09
N ASN A 49 -20.39 11.21 -4.56
CA ASN A 49 -19.76 12.25 -5.37
C ASN A 49 -18.25 12.03 -5.51
N TYR A 50 -17.67 11.20 -4.66
CA TYR A 50 -16.23 10.97 -4.59
C TYR A 50 -15.93 9.49 -4.33
N ILE A 51 -14.89 8.98 -4.98
CA ILE A 51 -14.29 7.67 -4.72
C ILE A 51 -13.03 7.89 -3.90
N ASP A 52 -12.86 7.02 -2.91
CA ASP A 52 -11.77 7.14 -1.95
C ASP A 52 -10.44 6.75 -2.57
N PHE A 53 -9.43 7.59 -2.35
CA PHE A 53 -8.09 7.36 -2.89
C PHE A 53 -7.04 8.07 -2.03
N ASP A 54 -6.28 7.25 -1.31
CA ASP A 54 -5.07 7.67 -0.62
C ASP A 54 -3.93 7.77 -1.64
N ARG A 55 -3.18 8.86 -1.60
CA ARG A 55 -1.99 8.96 -2.45
C ARG A 55 -0.84 8.14 -1.88
N MET A 56 0.05 7.69 -2.76
CA MET A 56 1.24 6.95 -2.36
C MET A 56 2.21 7.83 -1.56
N VAL A 57 2.93 7.23 -0.60
CA VAL A 57 4.05 7.89 0.09
C VAL A 57 5.18 8.16 -0.91
N THR A 58 5.75 9.36 -0.77
CA THR A 58 6.86 9.85 -1.58
C THR A 58 8.12 10.08 -0.73
N GLU A 59 9.25 10.34 -1.36
CA GLU A 59 10.48 10.70 -0.63
C GLU A 59 10.30 11.95 0.25
N LYS A 60 9.48 12.90 -0.22
CA LYS A 60 9.16 14.14 0.52
C LYS A 60 8.42 13.87 1.82
N ASP A 61 7.56 12.87 1.83
CA ASP A 61 6.77 12.48 3.00
C ASP A 61 7.65 11.91 4.12
N GLN A 62 8.80 11.31 3.77
CA GLN A 62 9.81 10.81 4.72
C GLN A 62 10.78 11.89 5.21
N ARG A 63 10.52 13.18 4.92
CA ARG A 63 11.41 14.31 5.22
C ARG A 63 12.78 14.22 4.56
N CYS A 64 12.92 13.39 3.52
CA CYS A 64 14.08 13.42 2.64
C CYS A 64 13.95 14.66 1.75
N ARG A 65 14.65 15.74 2.10
CA ARG A 65 14.73 16.94 1.27
C ARG A 65 15.93 16.80 0.36
N GLY A 66 15.69 16.64 -0.94
CA GLY A 66 16.76 16.78 -1.93
C GLY A 66 17.44 18.15 -1.78
N THR A 67 18.75 18.19 -2.01
CA THR A 67 19.52 19.43 -2.02
C THR A 67 19.25 20.18 -3.33
N GLY A 68 18.23 21.05 -3.35
CA GLY A 68 17.92 21.92 -4.50
C GLY A 68 16.42 22.23 -4.66
N ASP A 69 16.11 23.48 -5.04
CA ASP A 69 14.77 23.97 -5.38
C ASP A 69 14.13 23.20 -6.57
N PRO A 70 12.80 23.23 -6.69
CA PRO A 70 11.93 22.10 -6.42
C PRO A 70 12.18 20.87 -7.31
N ILE A 71 12.52 19.75 -6.68
CA ILE A 71 12.62 18.42 -7.33
C ILE A 71 11.22 17.77 -7.35
N PRO A 72 10.80 17.04 -8.41
CA PRO A 72 9.57 16.25 -8.42
C PRO A 72 9.51 15.24 -7.26
N ALA A 73 8.32 14.91 -6.78
CA ALA A 73 8.15 13.88 -5.74
C ALA A 73 8.20 12.49 -6.38
N GLU A 74 8.98 11.59 -5.82
CA GLU A 74 9.16 10.22 -6.31
C GLU A 74 8.56 9.21 -5.33
N GLN A 75 7.93 8.16 -5.87
CA GLN A 75 7.30 7.11 -5.09
C GLN A 75 8.34 6.14 -4.53
N LEU A 76 8.06 5.60 -3.35
CA LEU A 76 8.95 4.63 -2.70
C LEU A 76 8.51 3.20 -2.99
N ASN A 77 9.48 2.33 -3.31
CA ASN A 77 9.24 0.90 -3.42
C ASN A 77 9.33 0.24 -2.04
N GLY A 78 8.28 -0.48 -1.65
CA GLY A 78 8.24 -1.26 -0.40
C GLY A 78 8.93 -2.63 -0.50
N VAL A 79 9.38 -3.03 -1.70
CA VAL A 79 9.99 -4.34 -1.94
C VAL A 79 11.45 -4.26 -2.41
N THR A 80 12.15 -5.40 -2.31
CA THR A 80 13.49 -5.55 -2.89
C THR A 80 13.41 -5.51 -4.43
N HIS A 81 14.43 -4.95 -5.08
CA HIS A 81 14.49 -4.85 -6.54
C HIS A 81 15.04 -6.12 -7.22
N TYR A 82 15.35 -7.15 -6.43
CA TYR A 82 15.94 -8.40 -6.90
C TYR A 82 14.87 -9.48 -7.08
N LEU A 83 15.16 -10.47 -7.91
CA LEU A 83 14.36 -11.69 -8.03
C LEU A 83 14.75 -12.69 -6.93
N ASP A 84 14.51 -12.32 -5.68
CA ASP A 84 14.98 -13.02 -4.47
C ASP A 84 13.87 -13.75 -3.69
N LEU A 85 12.68 -13.87 -4.28
CA LEU A 85 11.47 -14.43 -3.65
C LEU A 85 11.00 -13.62 -2.41
N SER A 86 11.26 -12.32 -2.37
CA SER A 86 10.72 -11.42 -1.33
C SER A 86 9.20 -11.43 -1.16
N PRO A 87 8.33 -11.77 -2.15
CA PRO A 87 6.91 -11.99 -1.88
C PRO A 87 6.62 -13.18 -0.96
N ILE A 88 7.55 -14.14 -0.85
CA ILE A 88 7.44 -15.33 0.01
C ILE A 88 8.18 -15.11 1.34
N TYR A 89 9.36 -14.49 1.30
CA TYR A 89 10.23 -14.35 2.48
C TYR A 89 10.13 -13.00 3.19
N GLY A 90 9.38 -12.05 2.65
CA GLY A 90 9.23 -10.70 3.16
C GLY A 90 10.36 -9.75 2.73
N ASN A 91 10.09 -8.45 2.84
CA ASN A 91 11.00 -7.36 2.48
C ASN A 91 11.71 -6.73 3.69
N SER A 92 11.47 -7.28 4.90
CA SER A 92 12.08 -6.82 6.13
C SER A 92 12.41 -8.01 7.04
N ASP A 93 13.41 -7.87 7.91
CA ASP A 93 13.73 -8.89 8.92
C ASP A 93 12.53 -9.22 9.81
N LYS A 94 11.70 -8.22 10.11
CA LYS A 94 10.50 -8.39 10.91
C LYS A 94 9.49 -9.28 10.19
N ASP A 95 9.25 -9.05 8.90
CA ASP A 95 8.35 -9.88 8.10
C ASP A 95 8.89 -11.29 7.91
N SER A 96 10.19 -11.42 7.61
CA SER A 96 10.80 -12.74 7.46
C SER A 96 10.71 -13.55 8.74
N LYS A 97 10.97 -12.94 9.90
CA LYS A 97 10.79 -13.58 11.20
C LYS A 97 9.33 -13.91 11.46
N ARG A 98 8.39 -13.03 11.10
CA ARG A 98 6.95 -13.26 11.30
C ARG A 98 6.44 -14.46 10.49
N LEU A 99 6.94 -14.66 9.27
CA LEU A 99 6.52 -15.72 8.35
C LEU A 99 7.15 -17.10 8.64
N ARG A 100 8.30 -17.14 9.33
CA ARG A 100 9.00 -18.38 9.69
C ARG A 100 8.34 -19.12 10.85
N GLU A 101 8.30 -20.44 10.76
CA GLU A 101 7.89 -21.33 11.85
C GLU A 101 9.01 -21.46 12.92
N PHE A 102 10.26 -21.20 12.54
CA PHE A 102 11.47 -21.45 13.35
C PHE A 102 11.64 -22.91 13.81
N ARG A 103 10.88 -23.83 13.21
CA ARG A 103 10.99 -25.27 13.42
C ARG A 103 11.34 -25.93 12.10
N SER A 104 12.43 -26.69 12.10
CA SER A 104 12.90 -27.47 10.94
C SER A 104 13.11 -26.64 9.64
N GLY A 105 13.29 -25.32 9.76
CA GLY A 105 13.49 -24.43 8.60
C GLY A 105 12.23 -24.05 7.81
N PHE A 106 11.04 -24.40 8.31
CA PHE A 106 9.79 -24.16 7.58
C PHE A 106 9.23 -22.74 7.74
N LEU A 107 8.35 -22.37 6.80
CA LEU A 107 7.43 -21.26 6.94
C LEU A 107 6.19 -21.71 7.71
N LYS A 108 5.52 -20.74 8.35
CA LYS A 108 4.21 -20.95 8.98
C LYS A 108 3.21 -21.37 7.91
N THR A 109 2.33 -22.30 8.26
CA THR A 109 1.27 -22.79 7.38
C THR A 109 0.04 -23.14 8.19
N SER A 110 -1.12 -23.14 7.53
CA SER A 110 -2.38 -23.66 8.08
C SER A 110 -2.76 -24.96 7.37
N ASP A 111 -3.28 -25.95 8.12
CA ASP A 111 -3.64 -27.26 7.60
C ASP A 111 -5.14 -27.34 7.29
N TYR A 112 -5.49 -27.25 6.00
CA TYR A 112 -6.84 -27.52 5.49
C TYR A 112 -6.76 -28.48 4.30
N ASN A 113 -6.69 -29.79 4.59
CA ASN A 113 -6.44 -30.89 3.64
C ASN A 113 -5.10 -30.81 2.87
N ARG A 114 -4.44 -29.64 2.88
CA ARG A 114 -3.10 -29.31 2.38
C ARG A 114 -2.56 -28.14 3.21
N LYS A 115 -1.27 -27.86 3.05
CA LYS A 115 -0.58 -26.71 3.65
C LYS A 115 -0.95 -25.44 2.89
N TRP A 116 -1.52 -24.47 3.58
CA TRP A 116 -1.82 -23.13 3.08
C TRP A 116 -0.95 -22.09 3.77
N PRO A 117 -0.75 -20.90 3.18
CA PRO A 117 -0.26 -19.75 3.93
C PRO A 117 -1.08 -19.57 5.23
N PRO A 118 -0.44 -19.09 6.31
CA PRO A 118 -1.04 -19.02 7.63
C PRO A 118 -2.24 -18.06 7.70
#